data_AF-A0A939B189-F1
#
_entry.id   AF-A0A939B189-F1
#
_cell.length_a   1.000
_cell.length_b   1.000
_cell.length_c   1.000
_cell.angle_alpha   90.00
_cell.angle_beta   90.00
_cell.angle_gamma   90.00
#
_symmetry.space_group_name_H-M   'P 1'
#
loop_
_entity.id
_entity.type
_entity.pdbx_description
1 polymer ?
#
loop_
_entity_poly.entity_id
_entity_poly.type
_entity_poly.pdbx_seq_one_letter_code
_entity_poly.pdbx_strand_id
1 'polypeptide(L)' 'MRKSEKVGRELQRRRLRGGRLLLRGESQAEVARRVGVTRSTVSDWNEALRAGGLEALRRRPRGRPPGL' A
#
# COMPACT_ATOMS: atom_id res chain seq x y z
N MET A 1 -5.19 15.28 -21.21
CA MET A 1 -4.32 14.78 -20.11
C MET A 1 -5.01 13.60 -19.42
N ARG A 2 -4.42 12.40 -19.42
CA ARG A 2 -5.11 11.13 -19.09
C ARG A 2 -5.23 10.93 -17.57
N LYS A 3 -6.46 10.76 -17.05
CA LYS A 3 -6.81 10.53 -15.62
C LYS A 3 -5.97 9.43 -14.92
N SER A 4 -5.42 8.48 -15.67
CA SER A 4 -4.68 7.32 -15.17
C SER A 4 -3.35 7.65 -14.46
N GLU A 5 -2.64 8.72 -14.87
CA GLU A 5 -1.34 9.06 -14.27
C GLU A 5 -1.44 9.78 -12.92
N LYS A 6 -2.51 10.56 -12.70
CA LYS A 6 -2.78 11.19 -11.40
C LYS A 6 -3.11 10.14 -10.33
N VAL A 7 -3.94 9.16 -10.69
CA VAL A 7 -4.34 8.06 -9.81
C VAL A 7 -3.12 7.26 -9.34
N GLY A 8 -2.16 6.98 -10.22
CA GLY A 8 -0.92 6.28 -9.85
C GLY A 8 -0.07 7.04 -8.81
N ARG A 9 0.09 8.37 -8.97
CA ARG A 9 0.86 9.19 -8.02
C ARG A 9 0.13 9.37 -6.69
N GLU A 10 -1.19 9.54 -6.70
CA GLU A 10 -1.99 9.65 -5.48
C GLU A 10 -2.01 8.34 -4.68
N LEU A 11 -2.18 7.21 -5.37
CA LEU A 11 -2.06 5.89 -4.75
C LEU A 11 -0.67 5.65 -4.17
N GLN A 12 0.39 6.08 -4.85
CA GLN A 12 1.75 5.95 -4.32
C GLN A 12 1.96 6.76 -3.02
N ARG A 13 1.38 7.96 -2.93
CA ARG A 13 1.41 8.75 -1.67
C ARG A 13 0.61 8.08 -0.56
N ARG A 14 -0.54 7.49 -0.86
CA ARG A 14 -1.38 6.75 0.10
C ARG A 14 -0.67 5.49 0.60
N ARG A 15 -0.02 4.76 -0.33
CA ARG A 15 0.76 3.55 -0.04
C ARG A 15 1.94 3.82 0.87
N LEU A 16 2.75 4.84 0.59
CA LEU A 16 3.87 5.24 1.47
C LEU A 16 3.40 5.72 2.84
N ARG A 17 2.30 6.50 2.92
CA ARG A 17 1.72 6.91 4.20
C ARG A 17 1.22 5.72 5.00
N GLY A 18 0.46 4.82 4.38
CA GLY A 18 -0.06 3.63 5.04
C GLY A 18 1.06 2.73 5.54
N GLY A 19 2.10 2.54 4.75
CA GLY A 19 3.27 1.77 5.16
C GLY A 19 4.01 2.34 6.37
N ARG A 20 4.16 3.67 6.44
CA ARG A 20 4.77 4.33 7.60
C ARG A 20 3.92 4.19 8.86
N LEU A 21 2.60 4.23 8.72
CA LEU A 21 1.69 4.01 9.85
C LEU A 21 1.80 2.56 10.34
N LEU A 22 1.82 1.58 9.45
CA LEU A 22 2.03 0.17 9.80
C LEU A 22 3.38 -0.05 10.53
N LEU A 23 4.46 0.58 10.07
CA LEU A 23 5.76 0.52 10.75
C LEU A 23 5.75 1.18 12.14
N ARG A 24 4.87 2.15 12.37
CA ARG A 24 4.66 2.76 13.69
C ARG A 24 3.86 1.87 14.65
N GLY A 25 3.37 0.73 14.19
CA GLY A 25 2.51 -0.18 14.98
C GLY A 25 1.02 0.16 14.89
N GLU A 26 0.61 1.04 13.97
CA GLU A 26 -0.80 1.36 13.77
C GLU A 26 -1.57 0.14 13.25
N SER A 27 -2.78 -0.03 13.74
CA SER A 27 -3.65 -1.14 13.31
C SER A 27 -4.04 -1.00 11.84
N GLN A 28 -4.03 -2.10 11.09
CA GLN A 28 -4.38 -2.11 9.66
C GLN A 28 -5.76 -1.47 9.37
N ALA A 29 -6.72 -1.62 10.30
CA ALA A 29 -8.04 -1.01 10.19
C ALA A 29 -8.00 0.52 10.25
N GLU A 30 -7.15 1.09 11.10
CA GLU A 30 -7.01 2.53 11.25
C GLU A 30 -6.24 3.12 10.07
N VAL A 31 -5.18 2.43 9.64
CA VAL A 31 -4.43 2.77 8.43
C VAL A 31 -5.35 2.85 7.22
N ALA A 32 -6.23 1.86 7.03
CA ALA A 32 -7.20 1.81 5.94
C ALA A 32 -8.11 3.05 5.93
N ARG A 33 -8.67 3.42 7.08
CA ARG A 33 -9.51 4.62 7.24
C ARG A 33 -8.72 5.90 6.93
N ARG A 34 -7.49 6.00 7.44
CA ARG A 34 -6.66 7.21 7.33
C ARG A 34 -6.13 7.48 5.93
N VAL A 35 -5.87 6.43 5.15
CA VAL A 35 -5.41 6.55 3.75
C VAL A 35 -6.53 6.36 2.73
N GLY A 36 -7.76 6.06 3.17
CA GLY A 36 -8.93 5.90 2.31
C GLY A 36 -8.83 4.70 1.38
N VAL A 37 -8.36 3.56 1.89
CA VAL A 37 -8.28 2.28 1.15
C VAL A 37 -8.94 1.16 1.95
N THR A 38 -9.14 0.00 1.34
CA THR A 38 -9.73 -1.15 2.02
C THR A 38 -8.72 -1.85 2.93
N ARG A 39 -9.21 -2.55 3.96
CA ARG A 39 -8.34 -3.35 4.86
C ARG A 39 -7.54 -4.41 4.10
N SER A 40 -8.12 -5.03 3.06
CA SER A 40 -7.42 -6.03 2.24
C SER A 40 -6.17 -5.44 1.59
N THR A 41 -6.26 -4.23 1.03
CA THR A 41 -5.10 -3.52 0.47
C THR A 41 -4.03 -3.23 1.52
N VAL A 42 -4.43 -2.88 2.74
CA VAL A 42 -3.49 -2.67 3.84
C VAL A 42 -2.84 -3.98 4.30
N SER A 43 -3.56 -5.10 4.23
CA SER A 43 -3.03 -6.43 4.53
C SER A 43 -1.95 -6.84 3.53
N ASP A 44 -2.20 -6.67 2.22
CA ASP A 44 -1.18 -6.80 1.16
C ASP A 44 0.05 -5.91 1.42
N TRP A 45 -0.19 -4.67 1.87
CA TRP A 45 0.90 -3.76 2.20
C TRP A 45 1.73 -4.23 3.39
N ASN A 46 1.07 -4.78 4.41
CA ASN A 46 1.73 -5.35 5.57
C ASN A 46 2.57 -6.57 5.21
N GLU A 47 2.06 -7.46 4.35
CA GLU A 47 2.83 -8.61 3.86
C GLU A 47 4.06 -8.17 3.07
N ALA A 48 3.90 -7.23 2.13
CA ALA A 48 5.02 -6.65 1.39
C ALA A 48 6.05 -5.97 2.32
N LEU A 49 5.58 -5.28 3.36
CA LEU A 49 6.44 -4.67 4.39
C LEU A 49 7.23 -5.70 5.19
N ARG A 50 6.61 -6.85 5.53
CA ARG A 50 7.30 -7.95 6.21
C ARG A 50 8.32 -8.63 5.30
N ALA A 51 8.05 -8.70 3.99
CA ALA A 51 8.94 -9.33 3.02
C ALA A 51 10.16 -8.48 2.63
N GLY A 52 10.03 -7.15 2.58
CA GLY A 52 11.12 -6.28 2.11
C GLY A 52 11.00 -4.81 2.51
N GLY A 53 10.30 -4.52 3.60
CA GLY A 53 10.21 -3.18 4.19
C GLY A 53 9.49 -2.16 3.31
N LEU A 54 9.78 -0.89 3.55
CA LEU A 54 9.14 0.22 2.84
C LEU A 54 9.48 0.24 1.34
N GLU A 55 10.61 -0.36 0.94
CA GLU A 55 11.04 -0.47 -0.46
C GLU A 55 10.17 -1.46 -1.25
N ALA A 56 9.82 -2.60 -0.65
CA ALA A 56 8.85 -3.54 -1.23
C ALA A 56 7.47 -2.88 -1.41
N LEU A 57 7.10 -1.99 -0.50
CA LEU A 57 5.87 -1.20 -0.61
C LEU A 57 5.95 -0.11 -1.69
N ARG A 58 7.14 0.41 -1.96
CA ARG A 58 7.38 1.41 -3.01
C ARG A 58 7.42 0.77 -4.39
N ARG A 59 7.92 -0.47 -4.49
CA ARG A 59 7.80 -1.29 -5.71
C ARG A 59 6.33 -1.61 -5.96
N ARG A 60 5.78 -1.09 -7.06
CA ARG A 60 4.53 -1.60 -7.63
C ARG A 60 4.82 -3.05 -8.04
N PRO A 61 4.02 -4.06 -7.64
CA PRO A 61 4.24 -5.42 -8.09
C PRO A 61 4.29 -5.41 -9.63
N ARG A 62 5.45 -5.74 -10.19
CA ARG A 62 5.59 -6.02 -11.61
C ARG A 62 5.20 -7.48 -11.81
N GLY A 63 3.90 -7.73 -11.86
CA GLY A 63 3.36 -9.07 -12.03
C GLY A 63 2.15 -9.32 -11.15
N ARG A 64 1.13 -9.94 -11.76
CA ARG A 64 -0.04 -10.52 -11.10
C ARG A 64 0.46 -11.58 -10.10
N PRO A 65 0.04 -11.58 -8.82
CA PRO A 65 0.31 -12.72 -7.96
C PRO A 65 -0.30 -13.98 -8.60
N PRO A 66 0.42 -15.10 -8.71
CA PRO A 66 -0.13 -16.35 -9.21
C PRO A 66 -1.31 -16.76 -8.33
N GLY A 67 -2.42 -17.12 -8.97
CA GLY A 67 -3.74 -17.22 -8.36
C GLY A 67 -3.81 -18.14 -7.15
N LEU A 68 -4.50 -17.66 -6.11
CA LEU A 68 -5.37 -18.50 -5.27
C LEU A 68 -6.62 -18.89 -6.05
#